data_AF-A0AAN7LIZ3-F1
#
_entry.id   AF-A0AAN7LIZ3-F1
#
_cell.length_a   1.000
_cell.length_b   1.000
_cell.length_c   1.000
_cell.angle_alpha   90.00
_cell.angle_beta   90.00
_cell.angle_gamma   90.00
#
_symmetry.space_group_name_H-M   'P 1'
#
loop_
_entity.id
_entity.type
_entity.pdbx_description
1 polymer ?
#
loop_
_entity_poly.entity_id
_entity_poly.type
_entity_poly.pdbx_seq_one_letter_code
_entity_poly.pdbx_strand_id
1 'polypeptide(L)'
;MDSSDQTRIAFFDVETTIPTQTGEAYAILEFAAIQVCSKKLVELHTYSTLVRPPSLSLITPKSIQCNGITPEAVSSAPTFAKIADQVYSILHGRIWAGHNILRFDCLRIREAFRSIGRPSPEPSGTIDSLRLLTEKFGRRAGDMKMASIANYFGLGQQTHRSLDDVRMNIEVVKYCATVLFLESGLSNNTFASNGWVSPNTTTTARSHKPPTAMNGKNGTSNSRKKLGIEAPPSSSSSSDKKMKRASRRMADPVPFDMGPFRDEMKATTGQKRPRTDGFYSPCEPPHIKPLQRPASVGSTSSAAVLAPDEISIPLLKASLVPYYRVAERIALLHNGVAFQLFFCRLRVRQGVVNFGDGGKPRFSLLVDATSTICQILDACDNVAQKLSAESASRSGWRPIVNRKCGQVNTPTVRMHIQTTNVDGGLRYETEIYKKQPWGDVEKLRLSQCNVEELDGLLRVGAFVDVYFSLESYDYNQIAGIRAVLNKLVLWPSHEAMDVMRFHMSGGF
;
A
#
# COMPACT_ATOMS: atom_id res chain seq x y z
N MET A 1 -1.78 -10.11 -36.41
CA MET A 1 -0.77 -10.07 -35.33
C MET A 1 -0.38 -11.51 -35.05
N ASP A 2 0.88 -11.83 -35.26
CA ASP A 2 1.43 -13.19 -35.23
C ASP A 2 1.32 -13.79 -33.81
N SER A 3 0.80 -15.01 -33.71
CA SER A 3 0.46 -15.72 -32.47
C SER A 3 1.65 -16.43 -31.81
N SER A 4 2.85 -16.30 -32.39
CA SER A 4 4.03 -17.12 -32.08
C SER A 4 5.03 -16.50 -31.10
N ASP A 5 4.88 -15.22 -30.71
CA ASP A 5 5.90 -14.48 -29.94
C ASP A 5 5.44 -13.99 -28.55
N GLN A 6 4.44 -14.65 -27.96
CA GLN A 6 3.88 -14.23 -26.68
C GLN A 6 4.39 -15.12 -25.54
N THR A 7 5.62 -14.89 -25.08
CA THR A 7 6.07 -15.43 -23.78
C THR A 7 5.08 -14.98 -22.71
N ARG A 8 4.29 -15.91 -22.18
CA ARG A 8 3.30 -15.67 -21.12
C ARG A 8 3.92 -16.07 -19.80
N ILE A 9 3.87 -15.17 -18.83
CA ILE A 9 4.25 -15.47 -17.45
C ILE A 9 2.97 -15.93 -16.75
N ALA A 10 3.00 -17.06 -16.06
CA ALA A 10 1.93 -17.53 -15.20
C ALA A 10 2.34 -17.25 -13.76
N PHE A 11 1.72 -16.23 -13.15
CA PHE A 11 1.79 -16.07 -11.71
C PHE A 11 0.81 -17.05 -11.08
N PHE A 12 1.22 -17.82 -10.08
CA PHE A 12 0.32 -18.73 -9.38
C PHE A 12 0.70 -18.90 -7.91
N ASP A 13 -0.29 -19.32 -7.12
CA ASP A 13 -0.20 -19.60 -5.70
C ASP A 13 -1.13 -20.77 -5.37
N VAL A 14 -0.77 -21.55 -4.34
CA VAL A 14 -1.61 -22.63 -3.81
C VAL A 14 -1.78 -22.55 -2.29
N GLU A 15 -3.04 -22.66 -1.86
CA GLU A 15 -3.33 -23.00 -0.47
C GLU A 15 -3.35 -24.51 -0.29
N THR A 16 -2.86 -24.96 0.87
CA THR A 16 -2.69 -26.40 1.14
C THR A 16 -3.13 -26.79 2.54
N THR A 17 -3.32 -28.08 2.76
CA THR A 17 -3.36 -28.65 4.11
C THR A 17 -2.00 -28.48 4.78
N ILE A 18 -1.99 -28.33 6.09
CA ILE A 18 -0.76 -28.33 6.89
C ILE A 18 -0.62 -29.70 7.56
N PRO A 19 0.37 -30.51 7.14
CA PRO A 19 0.57 -31.84 7.71
C PRO A 19 0.87 -31.77 9.21
N THR A 20 0.40 -32.78 9.95
CA THR A 20 0.58 -32.88 11.41
C THR A 20 1.85 -33.62 11.78
N GLN A 21 2.30 -34.53 10.92
CA GLN A 21 3.52 -35.32 11.13
C GLN A 21 4.55 -35.03 10.05
N THR A 22 5.83 -35.14 10.40
CA THR A 22 6.93 -34.99 9.44
C THR A 22 6.86 -36.14 8.43
N GLY A 23 6.76 -35.81 7.14
CA GLY A 23 6.68 -36.79 6.05
C GLY A 23 5.28 -37.01 5.47
N GLU A 24 4.23 -36.47 6.10
CA GLU A 24 2.89 -36.44 5.52
C GLU A 24 2.84 -35.48 4.31
N ALA A 25 2.13 -35.90 3.26
CA ALA A 25 2.01 -35.12 2.04
C ALA A 25 1.02 -33.95 2.20
N TYR A 26 1.33 -32.85 1.52
CA TYR A 26 0.42 -31.72 1.40
C TYR A 26 -0.68 -32.05 0.38
N ALA A 27 -1.91 -31.61 0.64
CA ALA A 27 -2.99 -31.61 -0.33
C ALA A 27 -3.33 -30.16 -0.70
N ILE A 28 -3.44 -29.88 -2.00
CA ILE A 28 -3.88 -28.57 -2.49
C ILE A 28 -5.36 -28.39 -2.16
N LEU A 29 -5.71 -27.25 -1.55
CA LEU A 29 -7.06 -26.83 -1.16
C LEU A 29 -7.57 -25.65 -1.99
N GLU A 30 -6.68 -24.85 -2.55
CA GLU A 30 -6.99 -23.80 -3.52
C GLU A 30 -5.85 -23.72 -4.54
N PHE A 31 -6.20 -23.48 -5.80
CA PHE A 31 -5.22 -23.15 -6.84
C PHE A 31 -5.70 -21.89 -7.54
N ALA A 32 -4.82 -20.89 -7.67
CA ALA A 32 -5.07 -19.73 -8.49
C ALA A 32 -3.89 -19.39 -9.38
N ALA A 33 -4.18 -18.89 -10.57
CA ALA A 33 -3.18 -18.44 -11.51
C ALA A 33 -3.68 -17.26 -12.35
N ILE A 34 -2.77 -16.34 -12.65
CA ILE A 34 -2.97 -15.23 -13.59
C ILE A 34 -1.87 -15.30 -14.65
N GLN A 35 -2.28 -15.50 -15.90
CA GLN A 35 -1.40 -15.35 -17.05
C GLN A 35 -1.28 -13.88 -17.40
N VAL A 36 -0.05 -13.38 -17.48
CA VAL A 36 0.23 -11.98 -17.83
C VAL A 36 1.07 -11.87 -19.11
N CYS A 37 0.84 -10.79 -19.84
CA CYS A 37 1.67 -10.44 -20.99
C CYS A 37 3.06 -9.98 -20.50
N SER A 38 4.13 -10.69 -20.88
CA SER A 38 5.51 -10.32 -20.52
C SER A 38 5.91 -8.89 -20.92
N LYS A 39 5.38 -8.36 -22.03
CA LYS A 39 5.71 -7.03 -22.55
C LYS A 39 4.90 -5.90 -21.89
N LYS A 40 3.74 -6.19 -21.29
CA LYS A 40 2.80 -5.17 -20.79
C LYS A 40 2.34 -5.36 -19.34
N LEU A 41 2.62 -6.52 -18.74
CA LEU A 41 2.15 -6.93 -17.41
C LEU A 41 0.64 -6.73 -17.20
N VAL A 42 -0.14 -6.92 -18.28
CA VAL A 42 -1.61 -6.95 -18.24
C VAL A 42 -2.07 -8.39 -18.07
N GLU A 43 -3.12 -8.58 -17.28
CA GLU A 43 -3.78 -9.87 -17.11
C GLU A 43 -4.41 -10.30 -18.44
N LEU A 44 -4.13 -11.53 -18.86
CA LEU A 44 -4.66 -12.13 -20.08
C LEU A 44 -5.70 -13.19 -19.78
N HIS A 45 -5.47 -13.96 -18.72
CA HIS A 45 -6.34 -15.03 -18.29
C HIS A 45 -6.17 -15.25 -16.78
N THR A 46 -7.29 -15.40 -16.09
CA THR A 46 -7.33 -15.63 -14.65
C THR A 46 -8.14 -16.89 -14.38
N TYR A 47 -7.61 -17.75 -13.53
CA TYR A 47 -8.25 -18.99 -13.10
C TYR A 47 -8.06 -19.14 -11.59
N SER A 48 -9.12 -19.48 -10.88
CA SER A 48 -9.07 -19.82 -9.46
C SER A 48 -10.14 -20.87 -9.15
N THR A 49 -9.81 -21.81 -8.28
CA THR A 49 -10.75 -22.82 -7.80
C THR A 49 -10.32 -23.35 -6.44
N LEU A 50 -11.30 -23.63 -5.59
CA LEU A 50 -11.11 -24.55 -4.48
C LEU A 50 -10.86 -25.97 -5.01
N VAL A 51 -10.14 -26.77 -4.24
CA VAL A 51 -9.75 -28.14 -4.59
C VAL A 51 -10.09 -29.06 -3.43
N ARG A 52 -10.87 -30.10 -3.74
CA ARG A 52 -11.23 -31.12 -2.75
C ARG A 52 -10.07 -32.09 -2.56
N PRO A 53 -9.52 -32.24 -1.33
CA PRO A 53 -8.46 -33.20 -1.05
C PRO A 53 -8.98 -34.65 -1.11
N PRO A 54 -8.09 -35.66 -1.14
CA PRO A 54 -8.50 -37.07 -1.13
C PRO A 54 -9.32 -37.47 0.09
N SER A 55 -9.05 -36.85 1.24
CA SER A 55 -9.85 -36.96 2.46
C SER A 55 -10.01 -35.59 3.11
N LEU A 56 -11.23 -35.27 3.54
CA LEU A 56 -11.54 -34.04 4.27
C LEU A 56 -10.87 -34.01 5.66
N SER A 57 -10.54 -35.18 6.24
CA SER A 57 -9.84 -35.27 7.51
C SER A 57 -8.41 -34.70 7.48
N LEU A 58 -7.85 -34.46 6.30
CA LEU A 58 -6.55 -33.81 6.13
C LEU A 58 -6.60 -32.30 6.42
N ILE A 59 -7.80 -31.70 6.48
CA ILE A 59 -7.99 -30.29 6.79
C ILE A 59 -8.02 -30.14 8.30
N THR A 60 -6.86 -29.81 8.85
CA THR A 60 -6.66 -29.64 10.30
C THR A 60 -7.03 -28.22 10.74
N PRO A 61 -7.30 -27.99 12.04
CA PRO A 61 -7.50 -26.63 12.57
C PRO A 61 -6.36 -25.67 12.24
N LYS A 62 -5.13 -26.19 12.15
CA LYS A 62 -3.96 -25.41 11.73
C LYS A 62 -4.05 -24.96 10.27
N SER A 63 -4.56 -25.81 9.37
CA SER A 63 -4.82 -25.45 7.97
C SER A 63 -5.83 -24.31 7.89
N ILE A 64 -6.96 -24.45 8.60
CA ILE A 64 -8.02 -23.44 8.66
C ILE A 64 -7.51 -22.12 9.26
N GLN A 65 -6.66 -22.18 10.29
CA GLN A 65 -6.07 -20.97 10.87
C GLN A 65 -5.18 -20.22 9.87
N CYS A 66 -4.50 -20.94 8.97
CA CYS A 66 -3.61 -20.34 8.00
C CYS A 66 -4.33 -19.76 6.79
N ASN A 67 -5.38 -20.41 6.26
CA ASN A 67 -6.02 -20.00 5.00
C ASN A 67 -7.55 -19.90 5.04
N GLY A 68 -8.18 -20.22 6.16
CA GLY A 68 -9.63 -20.12 6.34
C GLY A 68 -10.45 -21.14 5.54
N ILE A 69 -9.83 -22.13 4.88
CA ILE A 69 -10.55 -23.11 4.05
C ILE A 69 -11.07 -24.26 4.93
N THR A 70 -12.39 -24.34 5.08
CA THR A 70 -13.04 -25.40 5.89
C THR A 70 -13.35 -26.65 5.06
N PRO A 71 -13.53 -27.82 5.71
CA PRO A 71 -13.98 -29.04 5.04
C PRO A 71 -15.27 -28.86 4.22
N GLU A 72 -16.20 -28.08 4.75
CA GLU A 72 -17.49 -27.79 4.11
C GLU A 72 -17.28 -26.99 2.84
N ALA A 73 -16.37 -26.00 2.86
CA ALA A 73 -16.08 -25.14 1.71
C ALA A 73 -15.53 -25.92 0.50
N VAL A 74 -14.79 -27.01 0.73
CA VAL A 74 -14.21 -27.84 -0.35
C VAL A 74 -15.00 -29.13 -0.62
N SER A 75 -16.05 -29.42 0.15
CA SER A 75 -16.80 -30.68 0.06
C SER A 75 -17.41 -30.93 -1.35
N SER A 76 -17.88 -29.86 -1.98
CA SER A 76 -18.46 -29.83 -3.34
C SER A 76 -17.46 -29.40 -4.42
N ALA A 77 -16.23 -29.03 -4.03
CA ALA A 77 -15.20 -28.59 -4.96
C ALA A 77 -14.67 -29.74 -5.85
N PRO A 78 -14.13 -29.45 -7.05
CA PRO A 78 -13.51 -30.47 -7.88
C PRO A 78 -12.25 -31.04 -7.20
N THR A 79 -11.96 -32.32 -7.44
CA THR A 79 -10.67 -32.92 -7.03
C THR A 79 -9.55 -32.40 -7.93
N PHE A 80 -8.30 -32.51 -7.48
CA PHE A 80 -7.15 -32.12 -8.31
C PHE A 80 -7.15 -32.82 -9.68
N ALA A 81 -7.50 -34.11 -9.72
CA ALA A 81 -7.61 -34.86 -10.97
C ALA A 81 -8.59 -34.23 -11.99
N LYS A 82 -9.68 -33.62 -11.53
CA LYS A 82 -10.68 -32.95 -12.39
C LYS A 82 -10.18 -31.61 -12.94
N ILE A 83 -9.26 -30.94 -12.26
CA ILE A 83 -8.71 -29.64 -12.70
C ILE A 83 -7.34 -29.77 -13.37
N ALA A 84 -6.72 -30.94 -13.33
CA ALA A 84 -5.34 -31.16 -13.77
C ALA A 84 -5.10 -30.75 -15.24
N ASP A 85 -6.06 -30.97 -16.15
CA ASP A 85 -5.94 -30.52 -17.55
C ASP A 85 -5.87 -28.99 -17.65
N GLN A 86 -6.72 -28.30 -16.90
CA GLN A 86 -6.76 -26.84 -16.87
C GLN A 86 -5.46 -26.29 -16.27
N VAL A 87 -5.01 -26.84 -15.13
CA VAL A 87 -3.74 -26.46 -14.48
C VAL A 87 -2.57 -26.69 -15.43
N TYR A 88 -2.51 -27.84 -16.10
CA TYR A 88 -1.45 -28.15 -17.06
C TYR A 88 -1.45 -27.15 -18.23
N SER A 89 -2.62 -26.90 -18.83
CA SER A 89 -2.79 -25.93 -19.92
C SER A 89 -2.37 -24.52 -19.50
N ILE A 90 -2.60 -24.15 -18.23
CA ILE A 90 -2.23 -22.85 -17.69
C ILE A 90 -0.73 -22.72 -17.46
N LEU A 91 -0.06 -23.78 -17.01
CA LEU A 91 1.32 -23.71 -16.51
C LEU A 91 2.38 -24.21 -17.50
N HIS A 92 2.08 -25.26 -18.28
CA HIS A 92 3.07 -25.91 -19.12
C HIS A 92 3.64 -24.96 -20.19
N GLY A 93 4.97 -25.00 -20.38
CA GLY A 93 5.69 -24.22 -21.38
C GLY A 93 5.74 -22.71 -21.13
N ARG A 94 5.34 -22.24 -19.93
CA ARG A 94 5.33 -20.82 -19.55
C ARG A 94 6.37 -20.51 -18.48
N ILE A 95 6.67 -19.22 -18.32
CA ILE A 95 7.47 -18.77 -17.19
C ILE A 95 6.60 -18.81 -15.95
N TRP A 96 7.04 -19.49 -14.91
CA TRP A 96 6.34 -19.55 -13.63
C TRP A 96 6.79 -18.40 -12.75
N ALA A 97 5.86 -17.72 -12.08
CA ALA A 97 6.18 -16.65 -11.16
C ALA A 97 5.36 -16.76 -9.88
N GLY A 98 5.97 -16.46 -8.74
CA GLY A 98 5.31 -16.58 -7.44
C GLY A 98 6.26 -16.20 -6.31
N HIS A 99 5.74 -16.12 -5.08
CA HIS A 99 6.52 -15.65 -3.93
C HIS A 99 6.93 -16.86 -3.10
N ASN A 100 8.24 -17.12 -2.99
CA ASN A 100 8.76 -18.38 -2.43
C ASN A 100 8.34 -19.63 -3.23
N ILE A 101 8.00 -19.43 -4.51
CA ILE A 101 7.39 -20.43 -5.39
C ILE A 101 8.27 -21.66 -5.61
N LEU A 102 9.60 -21.51 -5.59
CA LEU A 102 10.53 -22.62 -5.82
C LEU A 102 10.52 -23.62 -4.66
N ARG A 103 10.33 -23.13 -3.44
CA ARG A 103 10.37 -23.96 -2.23
C ARG A 103 9.01 -24.49 -1.82
N PHE A 104 7.93 -23.95 -2.39
CA PHE A 104 6.59 -24.30 -1.99
C PHE A 104 5.74 -24.71 -3.19
N ASP A 105 5.13 -23.77 -3.91
CA ASP A 105 4.07 -24.04 -4.87
C ASP A 105 4.51 -24.95 -6.02
N CYS A 106 5.73 -24.78 -6.54
CA CYS A 106 6.27 -25.66 -7.58
C CYS A 106 6.30 -27.13 -7.13
N LEU A 107 6.69 -27.36 -5.87
CA LEU A 107 6.76 -28.70 -5.30
C LEU A 107 5.36 -29.28 -5.10
N ARG A 108 4.43 -28.47 -4.61
CA ARG A 108 3.02 -28.85 -4.40
C ARG A 108 2.34 -29.25 -5.70
N ILE A 109 2.53 -28.49 -6.79
CA ILE A 109 2.01 -28.82 -8.11
C ILE A 109 2.59 -30.15 -8.59
N ARG A 110 3.91 -30.33 -8.53
CA ARG A 110 4.56 -31.59 -8.94
C ARG A 110 4.07 -32.80 -8.13
N GLU A 111 3.91 -32.63 -6.82
CA GLU A 111 3.33 -33.64 -5.93
C GLU A 111 1.90 -34.02 -6.31
N ALA A 112 1.07 -33.01 -6.62
CA ALA A 112 -0.33 -33.22 -6.98
C ALA A 112 -0.49 -33.92 -8.34
N PHE A 113 0.35 -33.60 -9.34
CA PHE A 113 0.36 -34.35 -10.61
C PHE A 113 0.87 -35.78 -10.45
N ARG A 114 1.91 -35.98 -9.63
CA ARG A 114 2.43 -37.31 -9.31
C ARG A 114 1.40 -38.19 -8.58
N SER A 115 0.62 -37.63 -7.66
CA SER A 115 -0.38 -38.40 -6.89
C SER A 115 -1.53 -38.92 -7.76
N ILE A 116 -1.80 -38.28 -8.90
CA ILE A 116 -2.81 -38.72 -9.87
C ILE A 116 -2.20 -39.51 -11.05
N GLY A 117 -0.89 -39.84 -10.98
CA GLY A 117 -0.21 -40.62 -12.01
C GLY A 117 -0.02 -39.89 -13.34
N ARG A 118 0.01 -38.55 -13.34
CA ARG A 118 0.15 -37.72 -14.53
C ARG A 118 1.49 -36.98 -14.57
N PRO A 119 2.03 -36.68 -15.77
CA PRO A 119 3.22 -35.83 -15.89
C PRO A 119 2.90 -34.41 -15.40
N SER A 120 3.82 -33.83 -14.62
CA SER A 120 3.72 -32.44 -14.18
C SER A 120 3.90 -31.47 -15.36
N PRO A 121 3.28 -30.28 -15.34
CA PRO A 121 3.66 -29.21 -16.25
C PRO A 121 5.12 -28.80 -15.98
N GLU A 122 5.82 -28.36 -17.04
CA GLU A 122 7.22 -27.91 -16.97
C GLU A 122 7.30 -26.41 -17.33
N PRO A 123 8.01 -25.61 -16.54
CA PRO A 123 8.23 -24.19 -16.84
C PRO A 123 9.28 -23.99 -17.93
N SER A 124 9.13 -22.93 -18.72
CA SER A 124 10.22 -22.42 -19.59
C SER A 124 11.23 -21.58 -18.81
N GLY A 125 10.92 -21.23 -17.56
CA GLY A 125 11.74 -20.46 -16.62
C GLY A 125 10.95 -20.17 -15.34
N THR A 126 11.62 -19.82 -14.24
CA THR A 126 10.95 -19.55 -12.96
C THR A 126 11.45 -18.27 -12.31
N ILE A 127 10.52 -17.41 -11.88
CA ILE A 127 10.75 -16.17 -11.15
C ILE A 127 10.23 -16.36 -9.73
N ASP A 128 11.14 -16.59 -8.79
CA ASP A 128 10.82 -16.55 -7.37
C ASP A 128 10.98 -15.10 -6.87
N SER A 129 9.87 -14.41 -6.67
CA SER A 129 9.87 -13.01 -6.26
C SER A 129 10.50 -12.81 -4.88
N LEU A 130 10.41 -13.78 -3.96
CA LEU A 130 11.08 -13.66 -2.66
C LEU A 130 12.59 -13.59 -2.85
N ARG A 131 13.15 -14.53 -3.62
CA ARG A 131 14.59 -14.57 -3.90
C ARG A 131 15.03 -13.34 -4.70
N LEU A 132 14.33 -13.05 -5.80
CA LEU A 132 14.65 -11.94 -6.70
C LEU A 132 14.64 -10.59 -5.95
N LEU A 133 13.58 -10.32 -5.19
CA LEU A 133 13.43 -9.05 -4.48
C LEU A 133 14.38 -8.96 -3.29
N THR A 134 14.65 -10.07 -2.57
CA THR A 134 15.66 -10.05 -1.51
C THR A 134 17.04 -9.66 -2.06
N GLU A 135 17.39 -10.13 -3.25
CA GLU A 135 18.67 -9.82 -3.89
C GLU A 135 18.72 -8.39 -4.45
N LYS A 136 17.68 -7.97 -5.18
CA LYS A 136 17.68 -6.69 -5.91
C LYS A 136 17.14 -5.52 -5.10
N PHE A 137 16.03 -5.72 -4.39
CA PHE A 137 15.38 -4.69 -3.58
C PHE A 137 15.99 -4.56 -2.17
N GLY A 138 16.65 -5.62 -1.69
CA GLY A 138 17.23 -5.68 -0.37
C GLY A 138 16.19 -5.71 0.75
N ARG A 139 16.64 -5.79 2.01
CA ARG A 139 15.77 -5.96 3.20
C ARG A 139 15.12 -4.67 3.69
N ARG A 140 14.88 -3.71 2.78
CA ARG A 140 14.30 -2.39 3.11
C ARG A 140 12.86 -2.50 3.58
N ALA A 141 12.15 -3.53 3.10
CA ALA A 141 10.82 -3.93 3.54
C ALA A 141 10.84 -5.04 4.61
N GLY A 142 11.91 -5.13 5.42
CA GLY A 142 12.01 -6.06 6.55
C GLY A 142 12.40 -7.49 6.14
N ASP A 143 11.58 -8.46 6.56
CA ASP A 143 11.88 -9.89 6.37
C ASP A 143 11.65 -10.41 4.94
N MET A 144 11.16 -9.54 4.05
CA MET A 144 10.85 -9.80 2.64
C MET A 144 9.70 -10.77 2.40
N LYS A 145 8.92 -11.12 3.43
CA LYS A 145 7.64 -11.81 3.21
C LYS A 145 6.69 -10.91 2.44
N MET A 146 5.78 -11.53 1.69
CA MET A 146 4.77 -10.83 0.89
C MET A 146 4.00 -9.78 1.69
N ALA A 147 3.48 -10.14 2.87
CA ALA A 147 2.80 -9.19 3.78
C ALA A 147 3.69 -8.00 4.20
N SER A 148 4.98 -8.23 4.48
CA SER A 148 5.91 -7.16 4.89
C SER A 148 6.16 -6.18 3.74
N ILE A 149 6.32 -6.69 2.51
CA ILE A 149 6.52 -5.85 1.33
C ILE A 149 5.22 -5.12 0.95
N ALA A 150 4.07 -5.79 1.03
CA ALA A 150 2.76 -5.18 0.81
C ALA A 150 2.52 -4.03 1.81
N ASN A 151 2.82 -4.23 3.09
CA ASN A 151 2.72 -3.20 4.11
C ASN A 151 3.67 -2.02 3.85
N TYR A 152 4.91 -2.30 3.42
CA TYR A 152 5.88 -1.27 3.06
C TYR A 152 5.35 -0.31 1.97
N PHE A 153 4.61 -0.83 0.99
CA PHE A 153 4.01 -0.04 -0.09
C PHE A 153 2.55 0.40 0.17
N GLY A 154 1.95 0.01 1.29
CA GLY A 154 0.55 0.32 1.59
C GLY A 154 -0.47 -0.40 0.69
N LEU A 155 -0.14 -1.63 0.24
CA LEU A 155 -0.97 -2.44 -0.67
C LEU A 155 -2.10 -3.22 0.01
N GLY A 156 -2.29 -3.03 1.32
CA GLY A 156 -3.28 -3.77 2.11
C GLY A 156 -2.71 -4.99 2.84
N GLN A 157 -3.61 -5.79 3.43
CA GLN A 157 -3.26 -7.00 4.18
C GLN A 157 -3.35 -8.24 3.28
N GLN A 158 -2.43 -9.17 3.45
CA GLN A 158 -2.47 -10.48 2.80
C GLN A 158 -3.65 -11.28 3.36
N THR A 159 -4.50 -11.83 2.49
CA THR A 159 -5.73 -12.53 2.90
C THR A 159 -5.54 -14.04 3.03
N HIS A 160 -4.41 -14.58 2.56
CA HIS A 160 -4.16 -16.02 2.45
C HIS A 160 -5.22 -16.73 1.61
N ARG A 161 -5.56 -16.09 0.49
CA ARG A 161 -6.39 -16.63 -0.59
C ARG A 161 -5.57 -16.60 -1.86
N SER A 162 -5.47 -17.73 -2.56
CA SER A 162 -4.46 -17.86 -3.63
C SER A 162 -4.61 -16.81 -4.74
N LEU A 163 -5.83 -16.44 -5.13
CA LEU A 163 -6.01 -15.44 -6.19
C LEU A 163 -5.60 -14.02 -5.74
N ASP A 164 -5.91 -13.67 -4.50
CA ASP A 164 -5.55 -12.37 -3.93
C ASP A 164 -4.03 -12.28 -3.76
N ASP A 165 -3.41 -13.37 -3.31
CA ASP A 165 -1.97 -13.50 -3.10
C ASP A 165 -1.20 -13.44 -4.44
N VAL A 166 -1.72 -14.06 -5.51
CA VAL A 166 -1.20 -13.90 -6.87
C VAL A 166 -1.21 -12.44 -7.31
N ARG A 167 -2.33 -11.72 -7.11
CA ARG A 167 -2.44 -10.30 -7.47
C ARG A 167 -1.53 -9.43 -6.63
N MET A 168 -1.47 -9.68 -5.32
CA MET A 168 -0.58 -8.98 -4.40
C MET A 168 0.88 -9.14 -4.83
N ASN A 169 1.28 -10.35 -5.23
CA ASN A 169 2.63 -10.60 -5.73
C ASN A 169 2.93 -9.79 -7.01
N ILE A 170 1.99 -9.79 -7.97
CA ILE A 170 2.13 -8.97 -9.19
C ILE A 170 2.35 -7.50 -8.82
N GLU A 171 1.54 -6.94 -7.91
CA GLU A 171 1.70 -5.55 -7.46
C GLU A 171 3.04 -5.34 -6.75
N VAL A 172 3.41 -6.20 -5.80
CA VAL A 172 4.71 -6.13 -5.10
C VAL A 172 5.88 -6.08 -6.09
N VAL A 173 5.89 -6.97 -7.08
CA VAL A 173 6.94 -6.97 -8.12
C VAL A 173 6.96 -5.65 -8.88
N LYS A 174 5.80 -5.08 -9.23
CA LYS A 174 5.70 -3.83 -9.99
C LYS A 174 6.15 -2.62 -9.20
N TYR A 175 5.79 -2.53 -7.92
CA TYR A 175 6.25 -1.46 -7.03
C TYR A 175 7.76 -1.55 -6.80
N CYS A 176 8.28 -2.73 -6.45
CA CYS A 176 9.72 -2.92 -6.28
C CYS A 176 10.50 -2.59 -7.56
N ALA A 177 10.05 -3.08 -8.72
CA ALA A 177 10.69 -2.80 -10.00
C ALA A 177 10.69 -1.31 -10.34
N THR A 178 9.59 -0.60 -10.05
CA THR A 178 9.48 0.84 -10.29
C THR A 178 10.46 1.61 -9.42
N VAL A 179 10.56 1.28 -8.12
CA VAL A 179 11.53 1.90 -7.22
C VAL A 179 12.95 1.65 -7.69
N LEU A 180 13.31 0.40 -8.01
CA LEU A 180 14.65 0.05 -8.50
C LEU A 180 15.00 0.78 -9.79
N PHE A 181 14.03 0.90 -10.71
CA PHE A 181 14.20 1.66 -11.94
C PHE A 181 14.49 3.14 -11.66
N LEU A 182 13.71 3.78 -10.79
CA LEU A 182 13.94 5.17 -10.41
C LEU A 182 15.29 5.38 -9.70
N GLU A 183 15.67 4.47 -8.81
CA GLU A 183 16.96 4.51 -8.12
C GLU A 183 18.13 4.37 -9.09
N SER A 184 18.00 3.53 -10.12
CA SER A 184 19.04 3.39 -11.14
C SER A 184 19.27 4.67 -11.97
N GLY A 185 18.26 5.54 -12.05
CA GLY A 185 18.36 6.85 -12.71
C GLY A 185 19.02 7.93 -11.86
N LEU A 186 19.17 7.70 -10.55
CA LEU A 186 19.87 8.59 -9.62
C LEU A 186 21.31 8.11 -9.52
N SER A 187 22.22 8.71 -10.29
CA SER A 187 23.64 8.34 -10.34
C SER A 187 24.28 8.25 -8.94
N ASN A 188 24.58 7.03 -8.50
CA ASN A 188 25.61 6.54 -7.57
C ASN A 188 26.16 7.41 -6.41
N ASN A 189 25.52 8.47 -5.93
CA ASN A 189 26.12 9.26 -4.83
C ASN A 189 25.19 10.02 -3.86
N THR A 190 23.90 9.71 -3.79
CA THR A 190 22.99 10.39 -2.83
C THR A 190 22.48 9.53 -1.67
N PHE A 191 22.64 8.19 -1.72
CA PHE A 191 22.19 7.29 -0.63
C PHE A 191 23.32 6.51 0.06
N ALA A 192 24.57 6.67 -0.37
CA ALA A 192 25.70 5.91 0.14
C ALA A 192 26.46 6.63 1.28
N SER A 193 25.78 7.25 2.23
CA SER A 193 26.34 7.51 3.56
C SER A 193 25.26 8.12 4.46
N ASN A 194 24.67 7.28 5.33
CA ASN A 194 24.49 7.53 6.76
C ASN A 194 23.24 6.81 7.32
N GLY A 195 23.51 5.84 8.20
CA GLY A 195 22.62 5.57 9.33
C GLY A 195 21.62 4.43 9.17
N TRP A 196 22.08 3.18 9.07
CA TRP A 196 21.26 2.05 9.50
C TRP A 196 21.87 1.42 10.77
N VAL A 197 21.28 1.76 11.91
CA VAL A 197 21.40 0.97 13.14
C VAL A 197 20.16 0.10 13.22
N SER A 198 20.34 -1.21 13.18
CA SER A 198 19.25 -2.17 13.43
C SER A 198 18.76 -2.04 14.87
N PRO A 199 17.46 -1.84 15.13
CA PRO A 199 16.88 -2.27 16.39
C PRO A 199 16.60 -3.77 16.31
N ASN A 200 17.06 -4.50 17.32
CA ASN A 200 16.69 -5.88 17.71
C ASN A 200 17.69 -6.99 17.34
N THR A 201 18.72 -7.11 18.19
CA THR A 201 19.11 -8.41 18.74
C THR A 201 18.87 -8.38 20.25
N THR A 202 17.63 -8.59 20.68
CA THR A 202 17.33 -8.88 22.09
C THR A 202 17.23 -10.38 22.24
N THR A 203 18.35 -11.01 22.59
CA THR A 203 18.37 -12.35 23.18
C THR A 203 17.54 -12.33 24.45
N THR A 204 16.45 -13.07 24.44
CA THR A 204 15.64 -13.43 25.59
C THR A 204 16.47 -14.23 26.59
N ALA A 205 16.78 -13.63 27.75
CA ALA A 205 17.04 -14.37 28.97
C ALA A 205 15.98 -13.97 29.99
N ARG A 206 15.04 -14.89 30.24
CA ARG A 206 14.02 -14.79 31.28
C ARG A 206 14.69 -14.92 32.65
N SER A 207 14.48 -13.96 33.53
CA SER A 207 14.46 -14.21 34.98
C SER A 207 13.33 -13.40 35.61
N HIS A 208 12.27 -14.10 35.97
CA HIS A 208 11.17 -13.58 36.78
C HIS A 208 11.59 -13.52 38.24
N LYS A 209 11.33 -12.39 38.92
CA LYS A 209 10.87 -12.34 40.32
C LYS A 209 10.21 -10.97 40.62
N PRO A 210 9.14 -10.92 41.45
CA PRO A 210 8.21 -9.79 41.54
C PRO A 210 8.62 -8.75 42.59
N PRO A 211 8.05 -7.52 42.58
CA PRO A 211 8.34 -6.51 43.59
C PRO A 211 7.46 -6.68 44.83
N THR A 212 8.09 -6.78 46.00
CA THR A 212 7.45 -6.68 47.33
C THR A 212 7.31 -5.22 47.75
N ALA A 213 6.15 -4.89 48.31
CA ALA A 213 5.82 -3.58 48.83
C ALA A 213 6.17 -3.41 50.33
N MET A 214 6.33 -2.13 50.70
CA MET A 214 6.05 -1.48 51.99
C MET A 214 7.12 -1.33 53.09
N ASN A 215 7.07 -0.10 53.63
CA ASN A 215 7.47 0.42 54.95
C ASN A 215 8.97 0.45 55.31
N GLY A 216 9.53 1.52 55.86
CA GLY A 216 8.93 2.67 56.55
C GLY A 216 8.93 2.47 58.07
N LYS A 217 10.05 2.86 58.70
CA LYS A 217 10.22 3.23 60.13
C LYS A 217 9.96 2.15 61.19
N ASN A 218 11.01 1.76 61.91
CA ASN A 218 11.29 2.25 63.27
C ASN A 218 12.49 1.50 63.86
N GLY A 219 13.44 2.25 64.42
CA GLY A 219 14.58 1.70 65.14
C GLY A 219 14.25 1.46 66.61
N THR A 220 15.02 0.58 67.24
CA THR A 220 15.57 0.81 68.59
C THR A 220 16.73 -0.15 68.85
N SER A 221 17.88 0.42 69.24
CA SER A 221 18.83 0.00 70.30
C SER A 221 19.30 -1.47 70.38
N ASN A 222 20.54 -1.83 70.71
CA ASN A 222 21.63 -1.08 71.32
C ASN A 222 22.95 -1.90 71.23
N SER A 223 24.06 -1.16 71.26
CA SER A 223 25.32 -1.48 71.94
C SER A 223 26.26 -2.63 71.48
N ARG A 224 27.45 -2.18 71.05
CA ARG A 224 28.81 -2.54 71.53
C ARG A 224 29.28 -4.00 71.36
N LYS A 225 30.32 -4.21 70.54
CA LYS A 225 31.72 -4.27 71.02
C LYS A 225 32.72 -4.43 69.86
N LYS A 226 33.94 -4.00 70.20
CA LYS A 226 35.19 -3.79 69.47
C LYS A 226 35.94 -5.10 69.13
N LEU A 227 36.85 -4.96 68.15
CA LEU A 227 38.06 -5.75 67.81
C LEU A 227 37.85 -7.21 67.35
N GLY A 228 38.53 -7.71 66.31
CA GLY A 228 39.59 -7.14 65.46
C GLY A 228 40.18 -8.22 64.53
N ILE A 229 41.30 -7.86 63.91
CA ILE A 229 42.33 -8.68 63.24
C ILE A 229 42.28 -8.72 61.70
N GLU A 230 43.48 -8.50 61.16
CA GLU A 230 43.94 -8.05 59.85
C GLU A 230 44.13 -9.15 58.77
N ALA A 231 44.06 -8.73 57.49
CA ALA A 231 44.90 -9.03 56.29
C ALA A 231 45.24 -10.49 55.88
N PRO A 232 45.64 -10.82 54.61
CA PRO A 232 46.27 -9.98 53.57
C PRO A 232 45.78 -10.18 52.09
N PRO A 233 46.43 -9.53 51.08
CA PRO A 233 45.90 -9.36 49.72
C PRO A 233 46.73 -9.97 48.54
N SER A 234 46.12 -9.95 47.35
CA SER A 234 46.66 -9.72 45.98
C SER A 234 47.80 -10.56 45.36
N SER A 235 47.60 -10.97 44.09
CA SER A 235 48.58 -11.06 42.97
C SER A 235 47.87 -11.62 41.72
N SER A 236 48.34 -11.58 40.46
CA SER A 236 48.98 -10.60 39.56
C SER A 236 49.10 -11.30 38.16
N SER A 237 49.57 -10.59 37.13
CA SER A 237 49.98 -11.03 35.75
C SER A 237 48.86 -11.23 34.70
N SER A 238 48.77 -10.54 33.55
CA SER A 238 49.66 -10.05 32.47
C SER A 238 49.74 -10.98 31.24
N SER A 239 49.29 -10.48 30.08
CA SER A 239 49.96 -10.65 28.76
C SER A 239 49.21 -9.93 27.63
N ASP A 240 49.84 -8.86 27.13
CA ASP A 240 49.53 -8.17 25.88
C ASP A 240 50.10 -8.94 24.67
N LYS A 241 49.31 -9.12 23.62
CA LYS A 241 49.82 -9.31 22.23
C LYS A 241 49.00 -8.49 21.25
N LYS A 242 49.70 -7.53 20.63
CA LYS A 242 49.24 -6.61 19.58
C LYS A 242 49.43 -7.26 18.21
N MET A 243 48.38 -7.32 17.36
CA MET A 243 48.55 -7.69 15.95
C MET A 243 47.74 -6.77 15.01
N LYS A 244 48.37 -6.49 13.86
CA LYS A 244 48.18 -5.35 12.96
C LYS A 244 46.86 -5.40 12.15
N ARG A 245 46.31 -4.21 11.93
CA ARG A 245 45.15 -3.88 11.09
C ARG A 245 45.53 -3.94 9.60
N ALA A 246 44.90 -4.83 8.84
CA ALA A 246 44.97 -4.86 7.37
C ALA A 246 43.66 -4.30 6.80
N SER A 247 43.76 -3.23 6.02
CA SER A 247 42.65 -2.61 5.30
C SER A 247 42.34 -3.44 4.05
N ARG A 248 41.17 -4.09 3.98
CA ARG A 248 40.62 -4.63 2.73
C ARG A 248 39.68 -3.58 2.14
N ARG A 249 40.06 -3.01 0.99
CA ARG A 249 39.16 -2.21 0.14
C ARG A 249 37.95 -3.07 -0.22
N MET A 250 36.75 -2.63 0.16
CA MET A 250 35.50 -3.12 -0.38
C MET A 250 35.41 -2.64 -1.83
N ALA A 251 35.13 -3.55 -2.77
CA ALA A 251 34.87 -3.21 -4.15
C ALA A 251 33.53 -2.46 -4.26
N ASP A 252 33.48 -1.47 -5.15
CA ASP A 252 32.30 -0.65 -5.41
C ASP A 252 31.08 -1.50 -5.82
N PRO A 253 29.84 -1.08 -5.51
CA PRO A 253 28.64 -1.75 -6.00
C PRO A 253 28.55 -1.60 -7.52
N VAL A 254 28.51 -2.74 -8.22
CA VAL A 254 28.30 -2.79 -9.67
C VAL A 254 26.94 -2.15 -10.00
N PRO A 255 26.86 -1.22 -10.97
CA PRO A 255 25.61 -0.62 -11.42
C PRO A 255 24.58 -1.68 -11.80
N PHE A 256 23.30 -1.32 -11.73
CA PHE A 256 22.18 -2.15 -12.17
C PHE A 256 22.32 -2.51 -13.65
N ASP A 257 22.94 -3.66 -13.92
CA ASP A 257 23.09 -4.23 -15.27
C ASP A 257 21.95 -5.21 -15.54
N MET A 258 21.18 -4.92 -16.60
CA MET A 258 20.10 -5.77 -17.12
C MET A 258 20.63 -6.89 -18.04
N GLY A 259 21.95 -6.94 -18.29
CA GLY A 259 22.65 -7.97 -19.06
C GLY A 259 22.39 -9.42 -18.61
N PRO A 260 22.39 -9.75 -17.30
CA PRO A 260 22.20 -11.12 -16.82
C PRO A 260 20.81 -11.70 -17.15
N PHE A 261 19.80 -10.84 -17.36
CA PHE A 261 18.46 -11.24 -17.77
C PHE A 261 18.39 -11.73 -19.23
N ARG A 262 19.40 -11.41 -20.04
CA ARG A 262 19.44 -11.77 -21.47
C ARG A 262 20.14 -13.10 -21.72
N ASP A 263 21.06 -13.50 -20.83
CA ASP A 263 21.90 -14.69 -21.00
C ASP A 263 21.31 -15.94 -20.34
N GLU A 264 20.50 -15.81 -19.28
CA GLU A 264 19.71 -16.94 -18.74
C GLU A 264 18.60 -17.41 -19.70
N MET A 265 18.18 -16.55 -20.65
CA MET A 265 17.16 -16.90 -21.65
C MET A 265 17.74 -17.53 -22.93
N LYS A 266 19.08 -17.60 -23.07
CA LYS A 266 19.76 -18.10 -24.28
C LYS A 266 20.51 -19.41 -24.11
N ALA A 267 20.70 -19.90 -22.88
CA ALA A 267 21.34 -21.18 -22.63
C ALA A 267 20.34 -22.34 -22.77
N THR A 268 19.75 -22.54 -23.96
CA THR A 268 19.18 -23.82 -24.48
C THR A 268 18.47 -23.58 -25.82
N THR A 269 19.21 -23.15 -26.84
CA THR A 269 18.71 -23.28 -28.23
C THR A 269 19.89 -23.42 -29.18
N GLY A 270 20.59 -24.55 -29.06
CA GLY A 270 21.56 -24.98 -30.06
C GLY A 270 20.92 -25.94 -31.05
N GLN A 271 20.38 -25.46 -32.17
CA GLN A 271 20.41 -26.22 -33.41
C GLN A 271 20.24 -25.35 -34.66
N LYS A 272 21.17 -25.57 -35.59
CA LYS A 272 21.45 -24.86 -36.85
C LYS A 272 20.28 -24.88 -37.84
N ARG A 273 20.10 -23.79 -38.59
CA ARG A 273 19.62 -23.84 -39.99
C ARG A 273 20.39 -22.86 -40.89
N PRO A 274 20.53 -23.17 -42.19
CA PRO A 274 21.50 -22.55 -43.09
C PRO A 274 20.99 -21.27 -43.76
N ARG A 275 21.97 -20.53 -44.27
CA ARG A 275 21.86 -19.26 -45.01
C ARG A 275 21.15 -19.43 -46.36
N THR A 276 20.39 -18.41 -46.75
CA THR A 276 20.20 -18.01 -48.15
C THR A 276 20.02 -16.49 -48.22
N ASP A 277 20.89 -15.87 -49.01
CA ASP A 277 20.91 -14.46 -49.37
C ASP A 277 19.75 -14.08 -50.31
N GLY A 278 19.35 -12.81 -50.28
CA GLY A 278 18.41 -12.23 -51.23
C GLY A 278 18.23 -10.72 -51.04
N PHE A 279 18.92 -9.95 -51.89
CA PHE A 279 18.80 -8.49 -52.08
C PHE A 279 17.37 -8.06 -52.47
N TYR A 280 16.91 -6.87 -52.04
CA TYR A 280 16.50 -5.73 -52.90
C TYR A 280 16.01 -4.50 -52.09
N SER A 281 16.16 -3.34 -52.73
CA SER A 281 16.15 -1.93 -52.29
C SER A 281 14.81 -1.31 -51.77
N PRO A 282 14.83 -0.06 -51.26
CA PRO A 282 13.76 0.55 -50.45
C PRO A 282 12.70 1.30 -51.28
N CYS A 283 11.45 1.27 -50.81
CA CYS A 283 10.39 2.18 -51.25
C CYS A 283 9.72 2.86 -50.05
N GLU A 284 9.53 4.17 -50.20
CA GLU A 284 8.90 5.11 -49.26
C GLU A 284 7.38 4.88 -49.05
N PRO A 285 6.79 5.48 -48.00
CA PRO A 285 5.49 5.06 -47.44
C PRO A 285 4.30 5.83 -48.02
N PRO A 286 3.08 5.27 -48.02
CA PRO A 286 1.87 6.05 -48.16
C PRO A 286 1.35 6.52 -46.79
N HIS A 287 1.04 7.81 -46.71
CA HIS A 287 0.33 8.45 -45.62
C HIS A 287 -1.05 7.82 -45.36
N ILE A 288 -1.30 7.39 -44.12
CA ILE A 288 -2.64 7.12 -43.59
C ILE A 288 -2.79 7.80 -42.23
N LYS A 289 -3.90 8.52 -42.07
CA LYS A 289 -4.25 9.41 -40.95
C LYS A 289 -4.19 8.72 -39.58
N PRO A 290 -3.81 9.41 -38.49
CA PRO A 290 -3.78 8.81 -37.16
C PRO A 290 -5.19 8.64 -36.60
N LEU A 291 -5.58 7.38 -36.36
CA LEU A 291 -6.70 7.03 -35.50
C LEU A 291 -6.24 7.12 -34.04
N GLN A 292 -6.90 7.98 -33.27
CA GLN A 292 -6.59 8.26 -31.86
C GLN A 292 -6.68 6.99 -31.00
N ARG A 293 -5.61 6.72 -30.25
CA ARG A 293 -5.59 5.75 -29.14
C ARG A 293 -6.20 6.39 -27.88
N PRO A 294 -6.88 5.61 -27.02
CA PRO A 294 -7.32 6.11 -25.73
C PRO A 294 -6.11 6.38 -24.83
N ALA A 295 -6.09 7.59 -24.29
CA ALA A 295 -5.03 8.11 -23.46
C ALA A 295 -4.96 7.41 -22.10
N SER A 296 -3.72 7.30 -21.62
CA SER A 296 -3.30 6.95 -20.28
C SER A 296 -4.01 7.77 -19.20
N VAL A 297 -4.60 7.10 -18.22
CA VAL A 297 -5.14 7.73 -17.00
C VAL A 297 -3.97 8.12 -16.10
N GLY A 298 -3.56 9.37 -16.25
CA GLY A 298 -2.48 10.03 -15.55
C GLY A 298 -2.51 11.51 -15.89
N SER A 299 -3.67 12.14 -15.71
CA SER A 299 -3.83 13.59 -15.69
C SER A 299 -5.25 13.90 -15.22
N THR A 300 -5.40 14.96 -14.43
CA THR A 300 -6.66 15.60 -14.07
C THR A 300 -7.59 15.72 -15.27
N SER A 301 -8.51 14.77 -15.45
CA SER A 301 -9.71 15.02 -16.22
C SER A 301 -10.43 16.15 -15.48
N SER A 302 -10.60 17.31 -16.12
CA SER A 302 -11.25 18.49 -15.56
C SER A 302 -12.58 18.12 -14.91
N ALA A 303 -12.57 17.84 -13.61
CA ALA A 303 -13.77 17.62 -12.82
C ALA A 303 -14.40 19.00 -12.65
N ALA A 304 -15.68 19.13 -13.00
CA ALA A 304 -16.38 20.40 -12.87
C ALA A 304 -16.44 20.79 -11.39
N VAL A 305 -16.02 22.01 -11.08
CA VAL A 305 -16.18 22.58 -9.73
C VAL A 305 -17.59 23.13 -9.65
N LEU A 306 -18.39 22.62 -8.72
CA LEU A 306 -19.78 22.99 -8.54
C LEU A 306 -19.99 23.76 -7.22
N ALA A 307 -20.66 24.90 -7.32
CA ALA A 307 -21.18 25.64 -6.19
C ALA A 307 -22.46 24.98 -5.64
N PRO A 308 -22.89 25.34 -4.41
CA PRO A 308 -24.02 24.66 -3.75
C PRO A 308 -25.34 24.73 -4.53
N ASP A 309 -25.55 25.85 -5.22
CA ASP A 309 -26.72 26.15 -6.04
C ASP A 309 -26.72 25.44 -7.40
N GLU A 310 -25.56 25.01 -7.88
CA GLU A 310 -25.41 24.27 -9.14
C GLU A 310 -25.71 22.76 -8.96
N ILE A 311 -25.78 22.29 -7.71
CA ILE A 311 -25.96 20.88 -7.38
C ILE A 311 -27.43 20.54 -7.26
N SER A 312 -27.96 19.97 -8.34
CA SER A 312 -29.25 19.28 -8.30
C SER A 312 -29.13 17.88 -7.68
N ILE A 313 -29.72 17.67 -6.50
CA ILE A 313 -29.74 16.39 -5.77
C ILE A 313 -30.26 15.21 -6.64
N PRO A 314 -31.34 15.35 -7.44
CA PRO A 314 -31.81 14.28 -8.33
C PRO A 314 -30.79 13.81 -9.39
N LEU A 315 -29.79 14.64 -9.70
CA LEU A 315 -28.74 14.31 -10.69
C LEU A 315 -27.51 13.66 -10.06
N LEU A 316 -27.48 13.50 -8.73
CA LEU A 316 -26.42 12.80 -8.02
C LEU A 316 -26.56 11.29 -8.22
N LYS A 317 -25.47 10.65 -8.62
CA LYS A 317 -25.37 9.19 -8.76
C LYS A 317 -24.04 8.70 -8.18
N ALA A 318 -24.04 7.46 -7.72
CA ALA A 318 -22.84 6.74 -7.37
C ALA A 318 -22.58 5.65 -8.43
N SER A 319 -21.32 5.39 -8.75
CA SER A 319 -20.93 4.30 -9.63
C SER A 319 -19.66 3.63 -9.11
N LEU A 320 -19.55 2.33 -9.33
CA LEU A 320 -18.31 1.59 -9.07
C LEU A 320 -17.36 1.89 -10.23
N VAL A 321 -16.24 2.54 -9.92
CA VAL A 321 -15.17 2.79 -10.88
C VAL A 321 -13.96 1.95 -10.52
N PRO A 322 -13.27 1.37 -11.52
CA PRO A 322 -12.01 0.68 -11.28
C PRO A 322 -11.02 1.61 -10.57
N TYR A 323 -10.52 1.18 -9.42
CA TYR A 323 -9.49 1.83 -8.63
C TYR A 323 -8.33 0.86 -8.48
N TYR A 324 -7.25 1.08 -9.23
CA TYR A 324 -6.04 0.25 -9.21
C TYR A 324 -6.29 -1.28 -9.23
N ARG A 325 -6.24 -1.86 -10.43
CA ARG A 325 -6.05 -3.30 -10.68
C ARG A 325 -6.79 -4.26 -9.74
N VAL A 326 -8.11 -4.07 -9.61
CA VAL A 326 -9.17 -5.01 -9.13
C VAL A 326 -10.02 -4.46 -7.98
N ALA A 327 -9.59 -3.42 -7.26
CA ALA A 327 -10.50 -2.75 -6.33
C ALA A 327 -11.47 -1.84 -7.10
N GLU A 328 -12.74 -1.91 -6.78
CA GLU A 328 -13.70 -0.89 -7.20
C GLU A 328 -13.83 0.13 -6.08
N ARG A 329 -13.86 1.41 -6.44
CA ARG A 329 -14.21 2.47 -5.49
C ARG A 329 -15.51 3.11 -5.91
N ILE A 330 -16.24 3.64 -4.94
CA ILE A 330 -17.43 4.42 -5.22
C ILE A 330 -16.98 5.80 -5.71
N ALA A 331 -17.33 6.14 -6.95
CA ALA A 331 -17.22 7.48 -7.48
C ALA A 331 -18.59 8.15 -7.51
N LEU A 332 -18.63 9.39 -7.00
CA LEU A 332 -19.80 10.25 -7.06
C LEU A 332 -19.79 11.04 -8.37
N LEU A 333 -20.94 11.07 -9.02
CA LEU A 333 -21.18 11.72 -10.30
C LEU A 333 -22.36 12.69 -10.17
N HIS A 334 -22.26 13.84 -10.82
CA HIS A 334 -23.35 14.78 -11.02
C HIS A 334 -23.59 14.92 -12.52
N ASN A 335 -24.82 14.68 -12.96
CA ASN A 335 -25.17 14.64 -14.39
C ASN A 335 -24.26 13.70 -15.21
N GLY A 336 -23.82 12.58 -14.60
CA GLY A 336 -22.95 11.58 -15.23
C GLY A 336 -21.46 11.94 -15.27
N VAL A 337 -21.04 13.07 -14.69
CA VAL A 337 -19.65 13.53 -14.70
C VAL A 337 -19.10 13.65 -13.27
N ALA A 338 -17.82 13.36 -13.08
CA ALA A 338 -17.14 13.58 -11.81
C ALA A 338 -17.05 15.08 -11.49
N PHE A 339 -17.28 15.44 -10.23
CA PHE A 339 -17.34 16.83 -9.80
C PHE A 339 -16.51 17.08 -8.54
N GLN A 340 -16.17 18.34 -8.32
CA GLN A 340 -15.62 18.87 -7.07
C GLN A 340 -16.65 19.81 -6.44
N LEU A 341 -16.62 19.90 -5.12
CA LEU A 341 -17.49 20.80 -4.37
C LEU A 341 -16.73 22.06 -3.98
N PHE A 342 -17.37 23.21 -4.20
CA PHE A 342 -16.91 24.50 -3.69
C PHE A 342 -17.86 25.03 -2.62
N PHE A 343 -17.32 25.33 -1.44
CA PHE A 343 -18.04 26.05 -0.39
C PHE A 343 -17.23 27.26 0.06
N CYS A 344 -17.87 28.42 0.09
CA CYS A 344 -17.27 29.66 0.58
C CYS A 344 -17.61 29.92 2.05
N ARG A 345 -16.72 30.65 2.74
CA ARG A 345 -16.92 31.16 4.10
C ARG A 345 -17.32 30.10 5.13
N LEU A 346 -16.64 28.95 5.10
CA LEU A 346 -16.79 27.95 6.14
C LEU A 346 -16.04 28.38 7.40
N ARG A 347 -16.70 28.25 8.55
CA ARG A 347 -16.10 28.58 9.85
C ARG A 347 -15.31 27.40 10.38
N VAL A 348 -14.04 27.62 10.70
CA VAL A 348 -13.16 26.62 11.32
C VAL A 348 -13.55 26.42 12.79
N ARG A 349 -13.83 25.18 13.17
CA ARG A 349 -14.12 24.76 14.56
C ARG A 349 -12.88 24.28 15.29
N GLN A 350 -12.03 23.56 14.59
CA GLN A 350 -10.79 23.02 15.12
C GLN A 350 -9.76 23.03 13.99
N GLY A 351 -8.56 23.53 14.30
CA GLY A 351 -7.43 23.61 13.39
C GLY A 351 -6.87 22.23 13.01
N VAL A 352 -5.59 22.20 12.70
CA VAL A 352 -4.94 21.01 12.13
C VAL A 352 -4.81 19.92 13.17
N VAL A 353 -5.52 18.81 12.99
CA VAL A 353 -5.35 17.64 13.87
C VAL A 353 -4.47 16.60 13.18
N ASN A 354 -3.34 16.25 13.79
CA ASN A 354 -2.41 15.23 13.34
C ASN A 354 -2.77 13.85 13.94
N PHE A 355 -3.04 12.87 13.08
CA PHE A 355 -3.16 11.46 13.48
C PHE A 355 -2.33 10.59 12.52
N GLY A 356 -1.36 9.87 13.05
CA GLY A 356 -0.58 8.91 12.27
C GLY A 356 -0.56 7.56 12.95
N ASP A 357 -1.38 6.62 12.47
CA ASP A 357 -1.08 5.20 12.68
C ASP A 357 0.04 4.84 11.69
N GLY A 358 1.17 4.36 12.19
CA GLY A 358 2.34 3.98 11.38
C GLY A 358 3.31 5.12 11.02
N GLY A 359 3.26 6.27 11.70
CA GLY A 359 4.32 7.29 11.63
C GLY A 359 4.22 8.35 10.52
N LYS A 360 3.18 8.34 9.67
CA LYS A 360 2.92 9.41 8.69
C LYS A 360 1.92 10.44 9.25
N PRO A 361 2.24 11.74 9.28
CA PRO A 361 1.30 12.75 9.77
C PRO A 361 0.11 12.91 8.80
N ARG A 362 -1.12 12.89 9.33
CA ARG A 362 -2.35 13.19 8.55
C ARG A 362 -2.92 14.51 9.02
N PHE A 363 -3.09 15.44 8.08
CA PHE A 363 -3.58 16.79 8.36
C PHE A 363 -5.10 16.85 8.09
N SER A 364 -5.88 17.32 9.06
CA SER A 364 -7.32 17.48 8.90
C SER A 364 -7.84 18.76 9.57
N LEU A 365 -8.85 19.37 8.97
CA LEU A 365 -9.54 20.57 9.43
C LEU A 365 -10.99 20.21 9.77
N LEU A 366 -11.52 20.74 10.88
CA LEU A 366 -12.93 20.59 11.22
C LEU A 366 -13.66 21.92 10.99
N VAL A 367 -14.73 21.91 10.18
CA VAL A 367 -15.52 23.09 9.85
C VAL A 367 -16.99 22.92 10.22
N ASP A 368 -17.67 24.04 10.45
CA ASP A 368 -19.12 24.09 10.61
C ASP A 368 -19.83 23.77 9.30
N ALA A 369 -20.85 22.91 9.37
CA ALA A 369 -21.71 22.58 8.24
C ALA A 369 -23.07 23.28 8.39
N THR A 370 -23.36 24.18 7.46
CA THR A 370 -24.66 24.83 7.33
C THR A 370 -25.73 23.83 6.86
N SER A 371 -27.01 24.22 6.90
CA SER A 371 -28.11 23.37 6.42
C SER A 371 -27.90 22.94 4.96
N THR A 372 -27.49 23.85 4.08
CA THR A 372 -27.19 23.56 2.67
C THR A 372 -26.07 22.54 2.50
N ILE A 373 -24.97 22.69 3.27
CA ILE A 373 -23.85 21.74 3.24
C ILE A 373 -24.32 20.37 3.71
N CYS A 374 -25.09 20.32 4.79
CA CYS A 374 -25.66 19.08 5.30
C CYS A 374 -26.52 18.39 4.25
N GLN A 375 -27.44 19.10 3.60
CA GLN A 375 -28.33 18.53 2.59
C GLN A 375 -27.56 17.91 1.41
N ILE A 376 -26.56 18.62 0.88
CA ILE A 376 -25.76 18.14 -0.24
C ILE A 376 -24.92 16.94 0.17
N LEU A 377 -24.23 17.02 1.32
CA LEU A 377 -23.35 15.95 1.77
C LEU A 377 -24.13 14.70 2.22
N ASP A 378 -25.28 14.86 2.87
CA ASP A 378 -26.17 13.75 3.20
C ASP A 378 -26.71 13.08 1.92
N ALA A 379 -27.04 13.86 0.88
CA ALA A 379 -27.45 13.30 -0.40
C ALA A 379 -26.33 12.48 -1.07
N CYS A 380 -25.10 13.00 -1.05
CA CYS A 380 -23.91 12.26 -1.51
C CYS A 380 -23.67 10.98 -0.69
N ASP A 381 -23.81 11.06 0.64
CA ASP A 381 -23.71 9.91 1.55
C ASP A 381 -24.76 8.85 1.19
N ASN A 382 -26.02 9.25 0.99
CA ASN A 382 -27.12 8.33 0.70
C ASN A 382 -26.91 7.55 -0.60
N VAL A 383 -26.49 8.21 -1.69
CA VAL A 383 -26.25 7.52 -2.97
C VAL A 383 -25.04 6.57 -2.87
N ALA A 384 -24.00 6.96 -2.13
CA ALA A 384 -22.82 6.12 -1.93
C ALA A 384 -23.12 4.92 -1.01
N GLN A 385 -23.83 5.15 0.09
CA GLN A 385 -24.25 4.12 1.03
C GLN A 385 -25.13 3.07 0.36
N LYS A 386 -26.09 3.51 -0.47
CA LYS A 386 -26.95 2.61 -1.23
C LYS A 386 -26.14 1.67 -2.13
N LEU A 387 -25.20 2.21 -2.89
CA LEU A 387 -24.32 1.43 -3.76
C LEU A 387 -23.41 0.48 -2.97
N SER A 388 -22.90 0.92 -1.82
CA SER A 388 -22.10 0.08 -0.91
C SER A 388 -22.90 -1.12 -0.40
N ALA A 389 -24.15 -0.91 -0.01
CA ALA A 389 -25.05 -1.96 0.47
C ALA A 389 -25.41 -2.97 -0.64
N GLU A 390 -25.62 -2.50 -1.87
CA GLU A 390 -25.89 -3.34 -3.05
C GLU A 390 -24.67 -4.21 -3.44
N SER A 391 -23.45 -3.78 -3.09
CA SER A 391 -22.19 -4.45 -3.41
C SER A 391 -21.78 -5.53 -2.38
N ALA A 392 -22.69 -5.95 -1.50
CA ALA A 392 -22.48 -6.95 -0.44
C ALA A 392 -21.36 -6.60 0.59
N SER A 393 -21.02 -5.32 0.75
CA SER A 393 -20.10 -4.90 1.82
C SER A 393 -20.72 -5.15 3.20
N ARG A 394 -19.90 -5.68 4.13
CA ARG A 394 -20.28 -5.93 5.53
C ARG A 394 -19.86 -4.80 6.48
N SER A 395 -19.22 -3.77 5.94
CA SER A 395 -18.69 -2.64 6.72
C SER A 395 -19.81 -1.70 7.18
N GLY A 396 -19.70 -1.20 8.42
CA GLY A 396 -20.62 -0.18 8.93
C GLY A 396 -20.42 1.16 8.22
N TRP A 397 -21.50 1.79 7.77
CA TRP A 397 -21.42 3.11 7.11
C TRP A 397 -21.28 4.23 8.14
N ARG A 398 -20.27 5.08 7.96
CA ARG A 398 -20.04 6.28 8.77
C ARG A 398 -20.39 7.53 7.95
N PRO A 399 -21.38 8.33 8.39
CA PRO A 399 -21.72 9.57 7.72
C PRO A 399 -20.57 10.59 7.73
N ILE A 400 -20.46 11.36 6.66
CA ILE A 400 -19.46 12.44 6.52
C ILE A 400 -19.77 13.63 7.43
N VAL A 401 -21.06 13.91 7.66
CA VAL A 401 -21.53 14.98 8.55
C VAL A 401 -21.66 14.44 9.97
N ASN A 402 -20.91 15.02 10.90
CA ASN A 402 -20.92 14.64 12.30
C ASN A 402 -21.92 15.49 13.09
N ARG A 403 -22.88 14.81 13.74
CA ARG A 403 -23.94 15.38 14.59
C ARG A 403 -23.86 14.75 15.98
N LYS A 404 -23.02 15.27 16.88
CA LYS A 404 -22.81 14.69 18.23
C LYS A 404 -23.88 15.12 19.24
N CYS A 405 -24.75 14.25 19.74
CA CYS A 405 -25.81 14.64 20.68
C CYS A 405 -25.27 15.42 21.93
N GLY A 406 -25.70 16.68 22.13
CA GLY A 406 -25.26 17.60 23.20
C GLY A 406 -25.83 19.03 23.09
N GLN A 407 -25.69 19.88 24.13
CA GLN A 407 -26.50 21.09 24.35
C GLN A 407 -26.35 22.26 23.34
N VAL A 408 -25.32 22.31 22.49
CA VAL A 408 -25.24 23.29 21.37
C VAL A 408 -24.61 22.60 20.17
N ASN A 409 -25.44 21.87 19.41
CA ASN A 409 -24.94 20.90 18.46
C ASN A 409 -25.04 21.38 17.01
N THR A 410 -24.05 22.15 16.57
CA THR A 410 -23.90 22.49 15.15
C THR A 410 -23.27 21.32 14.41
N PRO A 411 -23.84 20.86 13.28
CA PRO A 411 -23.21 19.84 12.44
C PRO A 411 -21.80 20.25 12.01
N THR A 412 -20.89 19.29 11.96
CA THR A 412 -19.50 19.53 11.55
C THR A 412 -19.05 18.56 10.48
N VAL A 413 -18.12 19.00 9.63
CA VAL A 413 -17.51 18.17 8.59
C VAL A 413 -15.99 18.19 8.76
N ARG A 414 -15.38 17.01 8.70
CA ARG A 414 -13.92 16.87 8.71
C ARG A 414 -13.41 16.83 7.28
N MET A 415 -12.47 17.72 6.97
CA MET A 415 -11.84 17.85 5.66
C MET A 415 -10.37 17.47 5.76
N HIS A 416 -9.91 16.60 4.87
CA HIS A 416 -8.54 16.09 4.85
C HIS A 416 -7.67 16.94 3.92
N ILE A 417 -6.51 17.34 4.41
CA ILE A 417 -5.50 18.06 3.63
C ILE A 417 -4.52 17.02 3.09
N GLN A 418 -4.38 16.96 1.77
CA GLN A 418 -3.54 15.97 1.11
C GLN A 418 -2.06 16.36 1.20
N THR A 419 -1.23 15.35 1.49
CA THR A 419 0.22 15.50 1.56
C THR A 419 0.94 14.39 0.82
N THR A 420 1.93 14.78 0.04
CA THR A 420 2.82 13.88 -0.71
C THR A 420 4.19 13.91 -0.08
N ASN A 421 4.92 12.79 -0.16
CA ASN A 421 6.31 12.74 0.28
C ASN A 421 7.18 13.02 -0.95
N VAL A 422 7.94 14.11 -0.92
CA VAL A 422 8.82 14.53 -2.00
C VAL A 422 10.19 14.81 -1.39
N ASP A 423 11.23 14.12 -1.85
CA ASP A 423 12.62 14.31 -1.44
C ASP A 423 12.88 14.15 0.08
N GLY A 424 12.12 13.30 0.78
CA GLY A 424 12.28 13.07 2.22
C GLY A 424 11.58 14.08 3.12
N GLY A 425 10.82 15.03 2.55
CA GLY A 425 9.94 15.95 3.26
C GLY A 425 8.48 15.80 2.82
N LEU A 426 7.53 16.04 3.73
CA LEU A 426 6.13 16.15 3.35
C LEU A 426 5.87 17.51 2.68
N ARG A 427 5.18 17.50 1.54
CA ARG A 427 4.65 18.69 0.86
C ARG A 427 3.13 18.61 0.75
N TYR A 428 2.47 19.77 0.84
CA TYR A 428 1.03 19.85 0.62
C TYR A 428 0.73 19.63 -0.86
N GLU A 429 -0.16 18.67 -1.13
CA GLU A 429 -0.77 18.50 -2.46
C GLU A 429 -1.99 19.39 -2.60
N THR A 430 -2.69 19.65 -1.49
CA THR A 430 -3.71 20.70 -1.41
C THR A 430 -3.07 22.07 -1.69
N GLU A 431 -3.62 22.82 -2.64
CA GLU A 431 -3.16 24.17 -2.93
C GLU A 431 -3.69 25.16 -1.87
N ILE A 432 -2.80 25.79 -1.11
CA ILE A 432 -3.18 26.71 -0.04
C ILE A 432 -2.93 28.16 -0.50
N TYR A 433 -3.95 29.00 -0.34
CA TYR A 433 -3.95 30.40 -0.70
C TYR A 433 -4.33 31.26 0.49
N LYS A 434 -3.85 32.49 0.50
CA LYS A 434 -4.29 33.53 1.43
C LYS A 434 -5.01 34.62 0.66
N LYS A 435 -6.23 34.94 1.09
CA LYS A 435 -6.98 36.08 0.57
C LYS A 435 -6.45 37.34 1.23
N GLN A 436 -6.01 38.27 0.40
CA GLN A 436 -5.58 39.59 0.83
C GLN A 436 -6.82 40.47 1.14
N PRO A 437 -6.70 41.49 2.00
CA PRO A 437 -7.82 42.34 2.37
C PRO A 437 -8.50 43.04 1.18
N TRP A 438 -7.73 43.36 0.13
CA TRP A 438 -8.18 44.00 -1.12
C TRP A 438 -8.78 43.03 -2.14
N GLY A 439 -8.88 41.73 -1.82
CA GLY A 439 -9.56 40.72 -2.62
C GLY A 439 -8.66 39.81 -3.44
N ASP A 440 -7.40 40.19 -3.66
CA ASP A 440 -6.41 39.36 -4.35
C ASP A 440 -6.13 38.07 -3.57
N VAL A 441 -5.90 36.98 -4.30
CA VAL A 441 -5.65 35.66 -3.71
C VAL A 441 -4.23 35.23 -4.05
N GLU A 442 -3.38 35.14 -3.02
CA GLU A 442 -1.98 34.80 -3.16
C GLU A 442 -1.72 33.34 -2.80
N LYS A 443 -0.99 32.60 -3.65
CA LYS A 443 -0.62 31.21 -3.36
C LYS A 443 0.47 31.16 -2.31
N LEU A 444 0.22 30.50 -1.19
CA LEU A 444 1.23 30.30 -0.15
C LEU A 444 2.20 29.20 -0.60
N ARG A 445 3.48 29.57 -0.77
CA ARG A 445 4.56 28.63 -1.08
C ARG A 445 5.11 28.03 0.22
N LEU A 446 4.37 27.07 0.77
CA LEU A 446 4.81 26.31 1.94
C LEU A 446 5.84 25.27 1.47
N SER A 447 7.10 25.44 1.86
CA SER A 447 8.22 24.61 1.41
C SER A 447 8.31 23.25 2.11
N GLN A 448 7.74 23.13 3.31
CA GLN A 448 7.66 21.90 4.11
C GLN A 448 6.32 21.85 4.88
N CYS A 449 5.73 20.67 5.06
CA CYS A 449 4.54 20.51 5.90
C CYS A 449 4.89 20.66 7.38
N ASN A 450 4.74 21.87 7.91
CA ASN A 450 4.81 22.15 9.34
C ASN A 450 3.40 22.27 9.94
N VAL A 451 3.13 21.54 11.03
CA VAL A 451 1.86 21.59 11.77
C VAL A 451 1.67 22.96 12.42
N GLU A 452 2.72 23.55 13.00
CA GLU A 452 2.63 24.81 13.74
C GLU A 452 2.29 25.99 12.81
N GLU A 453 2.89 26.00 11.61
CA GLU A 453 2.63 27.02 10.61
C GLU A 453 1.19 26.96 10.11
N LEU A 454 0.70 25.75 9.81
CA LEU A 454 -0.66 25.58 9.29
C LEU A 454 -1.73 25.75 10.40
N ASP A 455 -1.45 25.34 11.63
CA ASP A 455 -2.35 25.57 12.77
C ASP A 455 -2.43 27.06 13.13
N GLY A 456 -1.31 27.79 13.06
CA GLY A 456 -1.27 29.24 13.22
C GLY A 456 -2.11 30.00 12.19
N LEU A 457 -2.27 29.44 10.99
CA LEU A 457 -3.11 29.95 9.91
C LEU A 457 -4.59 29.55 10.04
N LEU A 458 -4.89 28.37 10.58
CA LEU A 458 -6.23 27.79 10.71
C LEU A 458 -6.79 27.93 12.14
N ARG A 459 -6.78 29.15 12.65
CA ARG A 459 -7.28 29.44 14.00
C ARG A 459 -8.77 29.11 14.12
N VAL A 460 -9.17 28.65 15.32
CA VAL A 460 -10.58 28.44 15.65
C VAL A 460 -11.36 29.74 15.43
N GLY A 461 -12.45 29.65 14.68
CA GLY A 461 -13.29 30.78 14.31
C GLY A 461 -12.91 31.47 13.00
N ALA A 462 -11.78 31.14 12.38
CA ALA A 462 -11.41 31.67 11.06
C ALA A 462 -12.38 31.22 9.97
N PHE A 463 -12.46 31.98 8.88
CA PHE A 463 -13.24 31.62 7.70
C PHE A 463 -12.33 31.11 6.58
N VAL A 464 -12.79 30.10 5.86
CA VAL A 464 -12.07 29.51 4.73
C VAL A 464 -13.01 29.27 3.56
N ASP A 465 -12.49 29.39 2.34
CA ASP A 465 -13.14 28.83 1.16
C ASP A 465 -12.44 27.52 0.78
N VAL A 466 -13.24 26.49 0.50
CA VAL A 466 -12.74 25.14 0.27
C VAL A 466 -13.21 24.59 -1.06
N TYR A 467 -12.29 23.93 -1.75
CA TYR A 467 -12.54 23.14 -2.94
C TYR A 467 -12.09 21.72 -2.62
N PHE A 468 -12.99 20.75 -2.72
CA PHE A 468 -12.70 19.39 -2.32
C PHE A 468 -13.43 18.37 -3.16
N SER A 469 -12.82 17.19 -3.21
CA SER A 469 -13.38 15.99 -3.80
C SER A 469 -13.93 15.09 -2.70
N LEU A 470 -14.92 14.28 -3.04
CA LEU A 470 -15.44 13.24 -2.16
C LEU A 470 -14.84 11.90 -2.57
N GLU A 471 -14.15 11.24 -1.64
CA GLU A 471 -13.53 9.93 -1.87
C GLU A 471 -14.16 8.88 -0.97
N SER A 472 -14.51 7.72 -1.52
CA SER A 472 -14.93 6.58 -0.71
C SER A 472 -13.75 5.92 -0.02
N TYR A 473 -13.99 5.38 1.17
CA TYR A 473 -13.07 4.49 1.88
C TYR A 473 -13.83 3.31 2.46
N ASP A 474 -13.17 2.17 2.55
CA ASP A 474 -13.63 0.99 3.29
C ASP A 474 -12.41 0.41 4.00
N TYR A 475 -12.34 0.58 5.32
CA TYR A 475 -11.18 0.22 6.12
C TYR A 475 -11.61 -0.18 7.53
N ASN A 476 -11.04 -1.26 8.08
CA ASN A 476 -11.34 -1.78 9.42
C ASN A 476 -12.85 -1.95 9.69
N GLN A 477 -13.61 -2.54 8.73
CA GLN A 477 -15.06 -2.74 8.83
C GLN A 477 -15.87 -1.43 8.93
N ILE A 478 -15.28 -0.29 8.54
CA ILE A 478 -15.95 1.01 8.48
C ILE A 478 -15.82 1.55 7.06
N ALA A 479 -16.96 1.76 6.41
CA ALA A 479 -17.06 2.37 5.10
C ALA A 479 -17.62 3.80 5.22
N GLY A 480 -17.34 4.64 4.23
CA GLY A 480 -17.92 5.97 4.13
C GLY A 480 -17.30 6.78 3.01
N ILE A 481 -17.68 8.05 2.93
CA ILE A 481 -17.01 9.05 2.09
C ILE A 481 -16.28 10.07 2.96
N ARG A 482 -15.15 10.56 2.46
CA ARG A 482 -14.35 11.61 3.11
C ARG A 482 -14.20 12.82 2.18
N ALA A 483 -14.19 14.02 2.76
CA ALA A 483 -13.88 15.25 2.06
C ALA A 483 -12.36 15.43 1.98
N VAL A 484 -11.84 15.58 0.76
CA VAL A 484 -10.40 15.67 0.48
C VAL A 484 -10.12 16.97 -0.26
N LEU A 485 -9.38 17.87 0.39
CA LEU A 485 -9.14 19.23 -0.09
C LEU A 485 -8.20 19.26 -1.30
N ASN A 486 -8.68 19.84 -2.38
CA ASN A 486 -7.88 20.16 -3.57
C ASN A 486 -7.30 21.57 -3.47
N LYS A 487 -8.10 22.55 -3.00
CA LYS A 487 -7.68 23.94 -2.80
C LYS A 487 -8.34 24.52 -1.54
N LEU A 488 -7.56 25.31 -0.79
CA LEU A 488 -7.95 25.97 0.45
C LEU A 488 -7.59 27.45 0.39
N VAL A 489 -8.55 28.34 0.59
CA VAL A 489 -8.33 29.79 0.62
C VAL A 489 -8.63 30.31 2.02
N LEU A 490 -7.60 30.86 2.67
CA LEU A 490 -7.67 31.40 4.02
C LEU A 490 -8.14 32.86 3.98
N TRP A 491 -9.16 33.19 4.77
CA TRP A 491 -9.56 34.59 4.96
C TRP A 491 -8.64 35.29 5.96
N PRO A 492 -8.43 36.61 5.82
CA PRO A 492 -7.69 37.39 6.80
C PRO A 492 -8.39 37.39 8.16
N SER A 493 -7.63 37.48 9.25
CA SER A 493 -8.16 37.50 10.61
C SER A 493 -9.04 38.73 10.86
N HIS A 494 -9.97 38.62 11.80
CA HIS A 494 -10.91 39.71 12.16
C HIS A 494 -10.19 41.00 12.57
N GLU A 495 -9.04 40.90 13.23
CA GLU A 495 -8.18 42.05 13.59
C GLU A 495 -7.71 42.85 12.36
N ALA A 496 -7.41 42.20 11.24
CA ALA A 496 -7.00 42.89 10.01
C ALA A 496 -8.18 43.62 9.34
N MET A 497 -9.41 43.15 9.53
CA MET A 497 -10.63 43.80 9.04
C MET A 497 -11.03 44.99 9.93
N ASP A 498 -10.81 44.90 11.25
CA ASP A 498 -11.13 45.99 12.19
C ASP A 498 -10.12 47.16 12.09
N VAL A 499 -8.83 46.89 11.86
CA VAL A 499 -7.83 47.94 11.54
C VAL A 499 -8.19 48.69 10.26
N MET A 500 -8.78 48.02 9.27
CA MET A 500 -9.27 48.66 8.04
C MET A 500 -10.57 49.42 8.22
N ARG A 501 -11.53 48.93 9.03
CA ARG A 501 -12.72 49.73 9.38
C ARG A 501 -12.31 51.03 10.04
N PHE A 502 -11.33 50.99 10.94
CA PHE A 502 -10.79 52.19 11.60
C PHE A 502 -10.12 53.16 10.61
N HIS A 503 -9.40 52.67 9.60
CA HIS A 503 -8.80 53.50 8.55
C HIS A 503 -9.81 54.04 7.53
N MET A 504 -10.88 53.31 7.23
CA MET A 504 -11.94 53.78 6.32
C MET A 504 -12.99 54.67 7.01
N SER A 505 -13.15 54.59 8.32
CA SER A 505 -14.02 55.48 9.11
C SER A 505 -13.29 56.70 9.69
N GLY A 506 -11.97 56.79 9.52
CA GLY A 506 -11.12 57.87 10.06
C GLY A 506 -10.80 58.99 9.07
N GLY A 507 -11.74 59.30 8.17
CA GLY A 507 -11.64 60.41 7.22
C GLY A 507 -12.87 61.31 7.30
N PHE A 508 -13.00 62.06 8.38
CA PHE A 508 -13.77 63.31 8.46
C PHE A 508 -13.05 64.30 9.36
#